data_AF-A0A7W2Q7P9-F1
#
_entry.id   AF-A0A7W2Q7P9-F1
#
_cell.length_a   1.000
_cell.length_b   1.000
_cell.length_c   1.000
_cell.angle_alpha   90.00
_cell.angle_beta   90.00
_cell.angle_gamma   90.00
#
_symmetry.space_group_name_H-M   'P 1'
#
loop_
_entity.id
_entity.type
_entity.pdbx_description
1 polymer ?
#
loop_
_entity_poly.entity_id
_entity_poly.type
_entity_poly.pdbx_seq_one_letter_code
_entity_poly.pdbx_strand_id
1 'polypeptide(L)'
;MPENTDYSMSPADALIIAGISQHGLDMRRTMVKALWREHGPAKLAEMFAQFIGMANSVAANCAEISDMVLIHECGVHPDKFDSVNLPTIFGACQGVQIASKCDPAGACQGCAYRLGSIANQSPITTSDAEFMAHDRKGFMCHADLDERGEPLRVCVGHAKAAKATT
;
A
#
# COMPACT_ATOMS: atom_id res chain seq x y z
N MET A 1 2.03 19.97 0.15
CA MET A 1 2.44 18.66 0.68
C MET A 1 2.38 18.75 2.18
N PRO A 2 1.79 17.78 2.92
CA PRO A 2 2.00 17.72 4.36
C PRO A 2 3.50 17.76 4.60
N GLU A 3 3.98 18.56 5.55
CA GLU A 3 5.41 18.63 5.82
C GLU A 3 5.92 17.19 6.03
N ASN A 4 6.98 16.79 5.32
CA ASN A 4 7.63 15.46 5.43
C ASN A 4 8.23 15.20 6.84
N THR A 5 7.80 15.97 7.84
CA THR A 5 8.31 16.07 9.21
C THR A 5 7.20 15.94 10.25
N ASP A 6 6.08 15.28 9.94
CA ASP A 6 5.03 14.93 10.93
C ASP A 6 5.47 13.79 11.87
N TYR A 7 6.72 13.85 12.33
CA TYR A 7 7.32 12.98 13.33
C TYR A 7 8.57 13.66 13.91
N SER A 8 8.84 13.45 15.19
CA SER A 8 9.93 14.04 15.97
C SER A 8 10.51 13.02 16.96
N MET A 9 10.63 11.77 16.49
CA MET A 9 11.10 10.63 17.27
C MET A 9 12.52 10.82 17.83
N SER A 10 12.74 10.40 19.09
CA SER A 10 14.09 10.43 19.68
C SER A 10 15.02 9.42 19.00
N PRO A 11 16.34 9.66 18.96
CA PRO A 11 17.29 8.69 18.39
C PRO A 11 17.24 7.31 19.06
N ALA A 12 16.95 7.24 20.36
CA ALA A 12 16.81 5.99 21.09
C ALA A 12 15.59 5.18 20.61
N ASP A 13 14.45 5.85 20.42
CA ASP A 13 13.23 5.23 19.89
C ASP A 13 13.42 4.77 18.44
N ALA A 14 14.11 5.58 17.63
CA ALA A 14 14.43 5.23 16.25
C ALA A 14 15.29 3.97 16.17
N LEU A 15 16.29 3.82 17.06
CA LEU A 15 17.12 2.63 17.13
C LEU A 15 16.30 1.38 17.47
N ILE A 16 15.34 1.50 18.41
CA ILE A 16 14.44 0.40 18.77
C ILE A 16 13.59 -0.02 17.55
N ILE A 17 12.98 0.94 16.86
CA ILE A 17 12.13 0.66 15.69
C ILE A 17 12.96 0.06 14.55
N ALA A 18 14.17 0.54 14.32
CA ALA A 18 15.10 -0.02 13.34
C ALA A 18 15.48 -1.47 13.67
N GLY A 19 15.62 -1.82 14.95
CA GLY A 19 15.81 -3.21 15.37
C GLY A 19 14.57 -4.06 15.08
N ILE A 20 13.37 -3.56 15.42
CA ILE A 20 12.10 -4.26 15.18
C ILE A 20 11.88 -4.50 13.68
N SER A 21 12.14 -3.51 12.82
CA SER A 21 11.82 -3.58 11.38
C SER A 21 12.58 -4.66 10.61
N GLN A 22 13.71 -5.13 11.13
CA GLN A 22 14.57 -6.14 10.49
C GLN A 22 14.08 -7.58 10.66
N HIS A 23 13.01 -7.81 11.43
CA HIS A 23 12.57 -9.15 11.78
C HIS A 23 11.18 -9.53 11.25
N GLY A 24 10.92 -10.84 11.17
CA GLY A 24 9.60 -11.40 10.85
C GLY A 24 8.53 -11.07 11.90
N LEU A 25 7.25 -11.31 11.56
CA LEU A 25 6.09 -10.91 12.38
C LEU A 25 6.14 -11.46 13.82
N ASP A 26 6.58 -12.71 14.01
CA ASP A 26 6.60 -13.33 15.33
C ASP A 26 7.64 -12.70 16.26
N MET A 27 8.84 -12.45 15.74
CA MET A 27 9.89 -11.77 16.51
C MET A 27 9.51 -10.30 16.77
N ARG A 28 8.96 -9.60 15.77
CA ARG A 28 8.41 -8.25 15.96
C ARG A 28 7.38 -8.20 17.09
N ARG A 29 6.45 -9.17 17.14
CA ARG A 29 5.47 -9.30 18.23
C ARG A 29 6.14 -9.50 19.59
N THR A 30 7.19 -10.32 19.67
CA THR A 30 7.96 -10.52 20.91
C THR A 30 8.64 -9.24 21.37
N MET A 31 9.30 -8.52 20.47
CA MET A 31 10.01 -7.26 20.77
C MET A 31 9.04 -6.16 21.21
N VAL A 32 7.91 -5.99 20.52
CA VAL A 32 6.88 -5.00 20.88
C VAL A 32 6.27 -5.32 22.25
N LYS A 33 6.06 -6.60 22.59
CA LYS A 33 5.61 -7.00 23.93
C LYS A 33 6.65 -6.70 25.01
N ALA A 34 7.94 -6.87 24.71
CA ALA A 34 9.01 -6.50 25.64
C ALA A 34 9.03 -4.99 25.89
N LEU A 35 8.95 -4.19 24.82
CA LEU A 35 8.86 -2.73 24.88
C LEU A 35 7.68 -2.26 25.73
N TRP A 36 6.51 -2.89 25.55
CA TRP A 36 5.32 -2.59 26.35
C TRP A 36 5.54 -2.89 27.85
N ARG A 37 6.19 -4.01 28.19
CA ARG A 37 6.48 -4.37 29.58
C ARG A 37 7.48 -3.43 30.23
N GLU A 38 8.47 -2.97 29.47
CA GLU A 38 9.57 -2.13 29.97
C GLU A 38 9.18 -0.66 30.13
N HIS A 39 8.47 -0.09 29.15
CA HIS A 39 8.17 1.35 29.11
C HIS A 39 6.68 1.69 29.23
N GLY A 40 5.81 0.69 29.23
CA GLY A 40 4.37 0.88 29.38
C GLY A 40 3.64 1.30 28.10
N PRO A 41 2.29 1.32 28.14
CA PRO A 41 1.45 1.52 26.96
C PRO A 41 1.53 2.94 26.39
N ALA A 42 1.76 3.96 27.22
CA ALA A 42 1.87 5.35 26.76
C ALA A 42 3.08 5.53 25.82
N LYS A 43 4.22 4.93 26.17
CA LYS A 43 5.42 4.98 25.32
C LYS A 43 5.20 4.25 24.00
N LEU A 44 4.55 3.09 24.03
CA LEU A 44 4.22 2.34 22.82
C LEU A 44 3.28 3.13 21.89
N ALA A 45 2.26 3.79 22.45
CA ALA A 45 1.33 4.61 21.68
C ALA A 45 2.05 5.78 21.00
N GLU A 46 2.93 6.48 21.73
CA GLU A 46 3.75 7.55 21.18
C GLU A 46 4.65 7.05 20.04
N MET A 47 5.40 5.97 20.28
CA MET A 47 6.27 5.39 19.24
C MET A 47 5.50 4.93 18.00
N PHE A 48 4.28 4.42 18.17
CA PHE A 48 3.44 4.02 17.05
C PHE A 48 2.94 5.22 16.24
N ALA A 49 2.54 6.31 16.89
CA ALA A 49 2.15 7.55 16.22
C ALA A 49 3.34 8.13 15.41
N GLN A 50 4.51 8.19 16.03
CA GLN A 50 5.75 8.63 15.39
C GLN A 50 6.15 7.74 14.20
N PHE A 51 5.96 6.42 14.33
CA PHE A 51 6.19 5.47 13.24
C PHE A 51 5.25 5.72 12.04
N ILE A 52 3.97 6.01 12.28
CA ILE A 52 3.01 6.33 11.22
C ILE A 52 3.45 7.59 10.48
N GLY A 53 3.80 8.66 11.20
CA GLY A 53 4.30 9.90 10.60
C GLY A 53 5.54 9.69 9.74
N MET A 54 6.52 8.94 10.26
CA MET A 54 7.73 8.56 9.52
C MET A 54 7.41 7.70 8.29
N ALA A 55 6.51 6.72 8.40
CA ALA A 55 6.13 5.86 7.30
C ALA A 55 5.43 6.63 6.16
N ASN A 56 4.60 7.62 6.50
CA ASN A 56 4.00 8.52 5.52
C ASN A 56 5.07 9.37 4.81
N SER A 57 6.04 9.91 5.56
CA SER A 57 7.17 10.66 4.99
C SER A 57 8.02 9.79 4.04
N VAL A 58 8.30 8.53 4.40
CA VAL A 58 8.99 7.57 3.51
C VAL A 58 8.19 7.34 2.22
N ALA A 59 6.87 7.13 2.32
CA ALA A 59 6.02 6.96 1.14
C ALA A 59 6.00 8.21 0.25
N ALA A 60 5.96 9.40 0.84
CA ALA A 60 6.03 10.67 0.11
C ALA A 60 7.38 10.84 -0.61
N ASN A 61 8.50 10.51 0.03
CA ASN A 61 9.81 10.52 -0.63
C ASN A 61 9.88 9.52 -1.79
N CYS A 62 9.24 8.34 -1.67
CA CYS A 62 9.14 7.41 -2.78
C CYS A 62 8.31 7.96 -3.96
N ALA A 63 7.26 8.73 -3.67
CA ALA A 63 6.50 9.45 -4.70
C ALA A 63 7.36 10.51 -5.40
N GLU A 64 8.08 11.34 -4.63
CA GLU A 64 8.99 12.35 -5.18
C GLU A 64 10.08 11.74 -6.08
N ILE A 65 10.65 10.60 -5.68
CA ILE A 65 11.62 9.86 -6.50
C ILE A 65 10.96 9.34 -7.79
N SER A 66 9.75 8.80 -7.71
CA SER A 66 9.00 8.34 -8.89
C SER A 66 8.79 9.48 -9.88
N ASP A 67 8.38 10.65 -9.41
CA ASP A 67 8.19 11.84 -10.24
C ASP A 67 9.48 12.28 -10.92
N MET A 68 10.60 12.32 -10.17
CA MET A 68 11.92 12.63 -10.73
C MET A 68 12.31 11.64 -11.83
N VAL A 69 12.14 10.34 -11.61
CA VAL A 69 12.47 9.31 -12.63
C VAL A 69 11.58 9.48 -13.86
N LEU A 70 10.28 9.71 -13.69
CA LEU A 70 9.35 9.88 -14.80
C LEU A 70 9.72 11.10 -15.68
N ILE A 71 10.07 12.23 -15.07
CA ILE A 71 10.52 13.42 -15.79
C ILE A 71 11.89 13.20 -16.44
N HIS A 72 12.89 12.83 -15.64
CA HIS A 72 14.29 12.90 -16.07
C HIS A 72 14.73 11.70 -16.90
N GLU A 73 14.26 10.51 -16.56
CA GLU A 73 14.69 9.26 -17.21
C GLU A 73 13.69 8.80 -18.28
N CYS A 74 12.39 9.08 -18.11
CA CYS A 74 11.34 8.63 -19.03
C CYS A 74 10.77 9.72 -19.94
N GLY A 75 11.14 11.00 -19.72
CA GLY A 75 10.64 12.12 -20.52
C GLY A 75 9.12 12.32 -20.43
N VAL A 76 8.49 11.84 -19.36
CA VAL A 76 7.05 11.97 -19.12
C VAL A 76 6.76 13.38 -18.63
N HIS A 77 5.82 14.05 -19.29
CA HIS A 77 5.38 15.37 -18.86
C HIS A 77 4.56 15.28 -17.54
N PRO A 78 4.72 16.22 -16.59
CA PRO A 78 4.10 16.13 -15.26
C PRO A 78 2.57 16.04 -15.24
N ASP A 79 1.89 16.48 -16.31
CA ASP A 79 0.43 16.37 -16.46
C ASP A 79 -0.08 14.92 -16.55
N LYS A 80 0.82 13.94 -16.70
CA LYS A 80 0.49 12.51 -16.73
C LYS A 80 0.76 11.80 -15.40
N PHE A 81 1.17 12.50 -14.35
CA PHE A 81 1.57 11.89 -13.08
C PHE A 81 0.41 11.24 -12.31
N ASP A 82 -0.82 11.73 -12.51
CA ASP A 82 -2.04 11.18 -11.91
C ASP A 82 -2.35 9.73 -12.36
N SER A 83 -1.60 9.19 -13.33
CA SER A 83 -1.74 7.80 -13.81
C SER A 83 -0.93 6.76 -13.02
N VAL A 84 -0.15 7.18 -12.03
CA VAL A 84 0.79 6.30 -11.31
C VAL A 84 0.19 5.80 -10.00
N ASN A 85 0.14 4.49 -9.86
CA ASN A 85 -0.32 3.84 -8.64
C ASN A 85 0.80 3.88 -7.58
N LEU A 86 0.77 4.91 -6.73
CA LEU A 86 1.73 5.07 -5.65
C LEU A 86 1.22 4.46 -4.34
N PRO A 87 2.00 3.56 -3.69
CA PRO A 87 1.63 2.99 -2.41
C PRO A 87 1.62 4.02 -1.29
N THR A 88 0.65 3.91 -0.38
CA THR A 88 0.63 4.66 0.89
C THR A 88 0.23 3.75 2.04
N ILE A 89 0.48 4.16 3.28
CA ILE A 89 0.00 3.42 4.46
C ILE A 89 -1.53 3.36 4.48
N PHE A 90 -2.19 4.47 4.11
CA PHE A 90 -3.64 4.53 3.97
C PHE A 90 -4.17 3.53 2.92
N GLY A 91 -3.58 3.54 1.72
CA GLY A 91 -3.95 2.61 0.65
C GLY A 91 -3.66 1.15 1.03
N ALA A 92 -2.57 0.86 1.72
CA ALA A 92 -2.28 -0.48 2.23
C ALA A 92 -3.35 -0.97 3.22
N CYS A 93 -3.86 -0.11 4.09
CA CYS A 93 -4.97 -0.44 5.00
C CYS A 93 -6.27 -0.74 4.23
N GLN A 94 -6.61 0.04 3.20
CA GLN A 94 -7.73 -0.26 2.30
C GLN A 94 -7.51 -1.59 1.57
N GLY A 95 -6.27 -1.84 1.13
CA GLY A 95 -5.84 -3.07 0.51
C GLY A 95 -6.09 -4.32 1.33
N VAL A 96 -5.87 -4.25 2.65
CA VAL A 96 -6.21 -5.36 3.57
C VAL A 96 -7.69 -5.68 3.51
N GLN A 97 -8.56 -4.67 3.47
CA GLN A 97 -10.01 -4.86 3.36
C GLN A 97 -10.42 -5.44 2.00
N ILE A 98 -9.73 -5.08 0.92
CA ILE A 98 -10.03 -5.60 -0.42
C ILE A 98 -9.54 -7.04 -0.58
N ALA A 99 -8.31 -7.33 -0.13
CA ALA A 99 -7.72 -8.66 -0.22
C ALA A 99 -8.45 -9.70 0.64
N SER A 100 -9.16 -9.28 1.70
CA SER A 100 -9.97 -10.20 2.51
C SER A 100 -11.23 -10.70 1.80
N LYS A 101 -11.65 -10.05 0.70
CA LYS A 101 -12.88 -10.38 -0.04
C LYS A 101 -12.74 -11.62 -0.92
N CYS A 102 -11.53 -12.10 -1.21
CA CYS A 102 -11.33 -13.31 -2.01
C CYS A 102 -9.93 -13.93 -1.87
N ASP A 103 -9.81 -15.22 -2.21
CA ASP A 103 -8.52 -15.86 -2.44
C ASP A 103 -7.82 -15.29 -3.70
N PRO A 104 -6.60 -14.73 -3.56
CA PRO A 104 -5.87 -14.12 -4.67
C PRO A 104 -5.30 -15.12 -5.68
N ALA A 105 -5.48 -16.45 -5.51
CA ALA A 105 -5.01 -17.42 -6.49
C ALA A 105 -5.49 -17.08 -7.92
N GLY A 106 -4.56 -16.96 -8.88
CA GLY A 106 -4.86 -16.57 -10.26
C GLY A 106 -5.03 -15.07 -10.50
N ALA A 107 -4.93 -14.23 -9.47
CA ALA A 107 -4.80 -12.78 -9.65
C ALA A 107 -3.39 -12.42 -10.20
N CYS A 108 -3.32 -11.37 -11.02
CA CYS A 108 -2.04 -10.91 -11.57
C CYS A 108 -1.14 -10.29 -10.49
N GLN A 109 0.15 -10.12 -10.80
CA GLN A 109 1.13 -9.55 -9.87
C GLN A 109 0.74 -8.13 -9.40
N GLY A 110 0.19 -7.30 -10.28
CA GLY A 110 -0.25 -5.95 -9.92
C GLY A 110 -1.66 -5.88 -9.33
N CYS A 111 -2.32 -6.99 -8.99
CA CYS A 111 -3.76 -6.96 -8.70
C CYS A 111 -4.11 -6.26 -7.37
N ALA A 112 -5.11 -5.37 -7.38
CA ALA A 112 -5.64 -4.72 -6.17
C ALA A 112 -6.22 -5.70 -5.13
N TYR A 113 -6.60 -6.91 -5.53
CA TYR A 113 -7.11 -7.97 -4.65
C TYR A 113 -6.01 -8.89 -4.10
N ARG A 114 -4.74 -8.63 -4.44
CA ARG A 114 -3.59 -9.39 -3.93
C ARG A 114 -2.87 -8.57 -2.87
N LEU A 115 -2.88 -9.07 -1.63
CA LEU A 115 -2.23 -8.41 -0.50
C LEU A 115 -0.76 -8.05 -0.83
N GLY A 116 -0.42 -6.78 -0.66
CA GLY A 116 0.95 -6.29 -0.82
C GLY A 116 1.38 -5.98 -2.25
N SER A 117 0.50 -6.09 -3.25
CA SER A 117 0.80 -5.55 -4.58
C SER A 117 0.78 -4.00 -4.57
N ILE A 118 1.41 -3.37 -5.56
CA ILE A 118 1.41 -1.90 -5.71
C ILE A 118 -0.04 -1.36 -5.78
N ALA A 119 -0.90 -1.98 -6.61
CA ALA A 119 -2.30 -1.55 -6.71
C ALA A 119 -3.11 -1.88 -5.43
N ASN A 120 -2.73 -2.90 -4.68
CA ASN A 120 -3.39 -3.19 -3.40
C ASN A 120 -3.02 -2.14 -2.35
N GLN A 121 -1.87 -1.48 -2.47
CA GLN A 121 -1.41 -0.47 -1.52
C GLN A 121 -1.62 0.97 -1.99
N SER A 122 -2.17 1.19 -3.18
CA SER A 122 -2.42 2.52 -3.72
C SER A 122 -3.88 2.96 -3.50
N PRO A 123 -4.12 4.18 -2.95
CA PRO A 123 -5.47 4.68 -2.72
C PRO A 123 -6.33 4.80 -3.98
N ILE A 124 -5.72 5.13 -5.13
CA ILE A 124 -6.43 5.30 -6.40
C ILE A 124 -7.06 3.96 -6.80
N THR A 125 -6.24 2.92 -6.92
CA THR A 125 -6.71 1.58 -7.34
C THR A 125 -7.59 0.88 -6.31
N THR A 126 -7.35 1.10 -5.02
CA THR A 126 -8.22 0.53 -3.99
C THR A 126 -9.60 1.20 -3.97
N SER A 127 -9.65 2.53 -4.17
CA SER A 127 -10.92 3.27 -4.33
C SER A 127 -11.66 2.86 -5.60
N ASP A 128 -10.96 2.69 -6.72
CA ASP A 128 -11.57 2.21 -7.97
C ASP A 128 -12.13 0.79 -7.83
N ALA A 129 -11.36 -0.11 -7.20
CA ALA A 129 -11.80 -1.48 -6.96
C ALA A 129 -13.04 -1.54 -6.05
N GLU A 130 -13.17 -0.62 -5.09
CA GLU A 130 -14.33 -0.51 -4.22
C GLU A 130 -15.53 0.14 -4.93
N PHE A 131 -15.32 1.22 -5.68
CA PHE A 131 -16.36 1.86 -6.49
C PHE A 131 -16.96 0.88 -7.51
N MET A 132 -16.09 0.12 -8.19
CA MET A 132 -16.49 -0.86 -9.19
C MET A 132 -17.04 -2.15 -8.58
N ALA A 133 -17.04 -2.33 -7.26
CA ALA A 133 -17.50 -3.58 -6.61
C ALA A 133 -18.94 -3.98 -6.98
N HIS A 134 -19.75 -3.03 -7.42
CA HIS A 134 -21.12 -3.25 -7.88
C HIS A 134 -21.24 -3.47 -9.40
N ASP A 135 -20.18 -3.24 -10.18
CA ASP A 135 -20.13 -3.45 -11.63
C ASP A 135 -19.10 -4.53 -12.02
N ARG A 136 -19.61 -5.77 -12.11
CA ARG A 136 -18.82 -6.96 -12.45
C ARG A 136 -18.12 -6.89 -13.82
N LYS A 137 -18.61 -6.09 -14.77
CA LYS A 137 -18.07 -6.02 -16.13
C LYS A 137 -17.08 -4.87 -16.32
N GLY A 138 -17.08 -3.88 -15.43
CA GLY A 138 -16.26 -2.69 -15.61
C GLY A 138 -14.83 -2.78 -15.07
N PHE A 139 -14.47 -3.79 -14.25
CA PHE A 139 -13.12 -3.90 -13.71
C PHE A 139 -12.24 -4.91 -14.46
N MET A 140 -11.43 -4.41 -15.39
CA MET A 140 -10.61 -5.22 -16.31
C MET A 140 -9.20 -5.52 -15.77
N CYS A 141 -8.57 -6.58 -16.28
CA CYS A 141 -7.22 -6.98 -15.89
C CYS A 141 -6.16 -6.18 -16.69
N HIS A 142 -5.24 -5.49 -16.01
CA HIS A 142 -4.15 -4.74 -16.66
C HIS A 142 -2.95 -5.60 -17.10
N ALA A 143 -2.94 -6.89 -16.75
CA ALA A 143 -1.81 -7.78 -17.05
C ALA A 143 -2.00 -8.61 -18.32
N ASP A 144 -3.23 -8.73 -18.82
CA ASP A 144 -3.55 -9.50 -20.02
C ASP A 144 -4.13 -8.54 -21.06
N LEU A 145 -3.25 -7.95 -21.85
CA LEU A 145 -3.58 -6.95 -22.85
C LEU A 145 -3.45 -7.53 -24.27
N ASP A 146 -4.21 -6.99 -25.22
CA ASP A 146 -4.03 -7.27 -26.64
C ASP A 146 -2.84 -6.48 -27.23
N GLU A 147 -2.61 -6.63 -28.54
CA GLU A 147 -1.52 -5.94 -29.26
C GLU A 147 -1.65 -4.40 -29.25
N ARG A 148 -2.83 -3.87 -28.90
CA ARG A 148 -3.12 -2.43 -28.79
C ARG A 148 -3.04 -1.93 -27.35
N GLY A 149 -2.78 -2.81 -26.39
CA GLY A 149 -2.75 -2.48 -24.97
C GLY A 149 -4.13 -2.52 -24.30
N GLU A 150 -5.15 -3.06 -24.95
CA GLU A 150 -6.51 -3.14 -24.40
C GLU A 150 -6.71 -4.41 -23.56
N PRO A 151 -7.38 -4.34 -22.40
CA PRO A 151 -7.62 -5.51 -21.56
C PRO A 151 -8.46 -6.61 -22.23
N LEU A 152 -7.93 -7.83 -22.27
CA LEU A 152 -8.59 -8.99 -22.87
C LEU A 152 -9.62 -9.67 -21.96
N ARG A 153 -9.56 -9.43 -20.65
CA ARG A 153 -10.44 -10.10 -19.68
C ARG A 153 -10.72 -9.28 -18.43
N VAL A 154 -11.80 -9.65 -17.76
CA VAL A 154 -12.18 -9.15 -16.44
C VAL A 154 -11.12 -9.55 -15.41
N CYS A 155 -10.88 -8.67 -14.43
CA CYS A 155 -9.98 -8.95 -13.32
C CYS A 155 -10.46 -10.17 -12.50
N VAL A 156 -9.59 -11.18 -12.35
CA VAL A 156 -9.88 -12.42 -11.62
C VAL A 156 -10.23 -12.14 -10.15
N GLY A 157 -9.44 -11.28 -9.49
CA GLY A 157 -9.67 -10.92 -8.09
C GLY A 157 -11.03 -10.26 -7.90
N HIS A 158 -11.37 -9.30 -8.76
CA HIS A 158 -12.66 -8.63 -8.75
C HIS A 158 -13.83 -9.59 -8.97
N ALA A 159 -13.74 -10.43 -10.00
CA ALA A 159 -14.77 -11.42 -10.31
C ALA A 159 -14.99 -12.44 -9.17
N LYS A 160 -13.93 -12.79 -8.42
CA LYS A 160 -14.05 -13.65 -7.23
C LYS A 160 -14.67 -12.91 -6.05
N ALA A 161 -14.21 -11.70 -5.74
CA ALA A 161 -14.74 -10.90 -4.64
C ALA A 161 -16.24 -10.64 -4.81
N ALA A 162 -16.69 -10.35 -6.03
CA ALA A 162 -18.10 -10.12 -6.35
C ALA A 162 -19.00 -11.37 -6.26
N LYS A 163 -18.42 -12.58 -6.23
CA LYS A 163 -19.14 -13.84 -6.00
C LYS A 163 -19.25 -14.19 -4.53
N ALA A 164 -18.29 -13.77 -3.71
CA ALA A 164 -18.29 -14.02 -2.27
C ALA A 164 -19.35 -13.19 -1.52
N THR A 165 -19.83 -12.10 -2.13
CA THR A 165 -20.84 -11.19 -1.59
C THR A 165 -22.28 -11.45 -2.04
N THR A 166 -22.51 -12.48 -2.87
CA THR A 166 -23.84 -13.01 -3.25
C THR A 166 -24.12 -14.34 -2.60
#